data_AF-A0A7R8WXE6-F1
#
_entry.id   AF-A0A7R8WXE6-F1
#
_cell.length_a   1.000
_cell.length_b   1.000
_cell.length_c   1.000
_cell.angle_alpha   90.00
_cell.angle_beta   90.00
_cell.angle_gamma   90.00
#
_symmetry.space_group_name_H-M   'P 1'
#
loop_
_entity.id
_entity.type
_entity.pdbx_description
1 polymer ?
#
loop_
_entity_poly.entity_id
_entity_poly.type
_entity_poly.pdbx_seq_one_letter_code
_entity_poly.pdbx_strand_id
1 'polypeptide(L)'
;MPGKGAVLTRVARFWFDRLADVIPNHLSSVTLDDLPLSEEERQMLSQRCMLVRRLKPLPVEAIVRGYLIGSGWKDYQQSGSLCGIELPPGLQLAERLPAAIFTPSTKAEVGGHDINISFEQMKQQLGTALAEQVRDVSLTLYQQAAEYALQR
;
A
#
# COMPACT_ATOMS: atom_id res chain seq x y z
N MET A 1 17.80 -6.59 -12.40
CA MET A 1 17.08 -6.72 -13.70
C MET A 1 17.04 -5.36 -14.39
N PRO A 2 17.64 -5.22 -15.58
CA PRO A 2 17.48 -4.03 -16.42
C PRO A 2 15.99 -3.72 -16.66
N GLY A 3 15.63 -2.44 -16.79
CA GLY A 3 14.25 -2.00 -17.05
C GLY A 3 13.26 -2.05 -15.87
N LYS A 4 13.56 -2.76 -14.77
CA LYS A 4 12.66 -2.89 -13.61
C LYS A 4 12.16 -1.55 -13.07
N GLY A 5 13.05 -0.59 -12.86
CA GLY A 5 12.68 0.73 -12.34
C GLY A 5 11.71 1.49 -13.24
N ALA A 6 11.85 1.35 -14.56
CA ALA A 6 10.96 2.01 -15.51
C ALA A 6 9.55 1.41 -15.52
N VAL A 7 9.48 0.07 -15.47
CA VAL A 7 8.20 -0.64 -15.38
C VAL A 7 7.47 -0.28 -14.08
N LEU A 8 8.14 -0.35 -12.93
CA LEU A 8 7.53 -0.03 -11.63
C LEU A 8 7.06 1.42 -11.56
N THR A 9 7.84 2.35 -12.12
CA THR A 9 7.44 3.76 -12.21
C THR A 9 6.17 3.92 -13.04
N ARG A 10 6.10 3.29 -14.22
CA ARG A 10 4.89 3.34 -15.06
C ARG A 10 3.66 2.71 -14.38
N VAL A 11 3.83 1.58 -13.69
CA VAL A 11 2.74 0.92 -12.95
C VAL A 11 2.24 1.83 -11.83
N ALA A 12 3.13 2.46 -11.06
CA ALA A 12 2.73 3.38 -10.01
C ALA A 12 2.00 4.62 -10.57
N ARG A 13 2.45 5.23 -11.68
CA ARG A 13 1.73 6.35 -12.32
C ARG A 13 0.33 5.93 -12.77
N PHE A 14 0.23 4.78 -13.42
CA PHE A 14 -1.05 4.23 -13.86
C PHE A 14 -2.06 4.16 -12.70
N TRP A 15 -1.64 3.65 -11.53
CA TRP A 15 -2.51 3.55 -10.36
C TRP A 15 -2.78 4.91 -9.71
N PHE A 16 -1.81 5.81 -9.67
CA PHE A 16 -2.01 7.18 -9.18
C PHE A 16 -3.05 7.94 -10.00
N ASP A 17 -3.02 7.81 -11.33
CA ASP A 17 -3.98 8.46 -12.21
C ASP A 17 -5.37 7.81 -12.10
N ARG A 18 -5.42 6.47 -12.05
CA ARG A 18 -6.68 5.72 -12.01
C ARG A 18 -7.47 5.88 -10.70
N LEU A 19 -6.77 6.10 -9.59
CA LEU A 19 -7.37 6.17 -8.25
C LEU A 19 -7.37 7.61 -7.69
N ALA A 20 -7.15 8.61 -8.56
CA ALA A 20 -7.03 10.02 -8.18
C ALA A 20 -8.33 10.62 -7.62
N ASP A 21 -9.48 10.02 -7.94
CA ASP A 21 -10.81 10.39 -7.44
C ASP A 21 -11.05 9.92 -6.01
N VAL A 22 -10.35 8.86 -5.56
CA VAL A 22 -10.46 8.33 -4.19
C VAL A 22 -9.68 9.18 -3.20
N ILE A 23 -8.42 9.50 -3.51
CA ILE A 23 -7.56 10.32 -2.64
C ILE A 23 -6.46 11.05 -3.45
N PRO A 24 -6.11 12.31 -3.11
CA PRO A 24 -4.96 12.96 -3.69
C PRO A 24 -3.66 12.22 -3.40
N ASN A 25 -2.81 12.05 -4.41
CA ASN A 25 -1.49 11.44 -4.28
C ASN A 25 -0.38 12.50 -4.18
N HIS A 26 0.84 12.06 -3.89
CA HIS A 26 1.98 12.95 -3.65
C HIS A 26 2.65 13.52 -4.91
N LEU A 27 2.18 13.22 -6.13
CA LEU A 27 2.84 13.70 -7.34
C LEU A 27 2.89 15.24 -7.35
N SER A 28 4.02 15.76 -7.82
CA SER A 28 4.22 17.19 -8.03
C SER A 28 3.70 17.62 -9.39
N SER A 29 3.31 18.89 -9.52
CA SER A 29 3.08 19.52 -10.83
C SER A 29 4.40 19.85 -11.55
N VAL A 30 5.52 19.89 -10.82
CA VAL A 30 6.86 20.08 -11.37
C VAL A 30 7.30 18.82 -12.12
N THR A 31 7.84 19.01 -13.31
CA THR A 31 8.34 17.98 -14.21
C THR A 31 9.87 18.03 -14.30
N LEU A 32 10.49 17.03 -14.96
CA LEU A 32 11.93 17.06 -15.20
C LEU A 32 12.34 18.22 -16.13
N ASP A 33 11.42 18.72 -16.96
CA ASP A 33 11.66 19.86 -17.85
C ASP A 33 11.89 21.16 -17.08
N ASP A 34 11.36 21.25 -15.86
CA ASP A 34 11.47 22.41 -14.98
C ASP A 34 12.79 22.42 -14.18
N LEU A 35 13.59 21.36 -14.27
CA LEU A 35 14.82 21.20 -13.48
C LEU A 35 16.09 21.49 -14.31
N PRO A 36 17.12 22.09 -13.70
CA PRO A 36 18.40 22.36 -14.37
C PRO A 36 19.26 21.10 -14.44
N LEU A 37 18.80 20.11 -15.21
CA LEU A 37 19.48 18.82 -15.43
C LEU A 37 20.28 18.84 -16.72
N SER A 38 21.45 18.19 -16.70
CA SER A 38 22.19 17.83 -17.92
C SER A 38 21.42 16.80 -18.76
N GLU A 39 21.79 16.65 -20.02
CA GLU A 39 21.19 15.65 -20.91
C GLU A 39 21.39 14.22 -20.40
N GLU A 40 22.57 13.93 -19.84
CA GLU A 40 22.90 12.63 -19.27
C GLU A 40 22.02 12.30 -18.05
N GLU A 41 21.81 13.26 -17.14
CA GLU A 41 20.92 13.11 -15.99
C GLU A 41 19.46 12.94 -16.43
N ARG A 42 19.02 13.72 -17.42
CA ARG A 42 17.67 13.61 -17.98
C ARG A 42 17.44 12.24 -18.59
N GLN A 43 18.39 11.72 -19.36
CA GLN A 43 18.33 10.38 -19.94
C GLN A 43 18.26 9.31 -18.84
N MET A 44 19.06 9.45 -17.78
CA MET A 44 19.09 8.50 -16.66
C MET A 44 17.76 8.46 -15.86
N LEU A 45 17.13 9.62 -15.68
CA LEU A 45 15.97 9.79 -14.80
C LEU A 45 14.61 9.59 -15.49
N SER A 46 14.48 10.03 -16.75
CA SER A 46 13.23 10.19 -17.50
C SER A 46 12.19 9.06 -17.35
N GLN A 47 12.64 7.80 -17.30
CA GLN A 47 11.74 6.66 -17.28
C GLN A 47 11.50 6.07 -15.89
N ARG A 48 12.27 6.46 -14.88
CA ARG A 48 12.38 5.72 -13.61
C ARG A 48 12.32 6.58 -12.34
N CYS A 49 11.94 7.85 -12.47
CA CYS A 49 11.74 8.73 -11.33
C CYS A 49 10.34 9.34 -11.32
N MET A 50 9.92 9.82 -10.16
CA MET A 50 8.77 10.70 -10.00
C MET A 50 9.15 11.88 -9.14
N LEU A 51 8.72 13.07 -9.55
CA LEU A 51 8.80 14.27 -8.73
C LEU A 51 7.60 14.31 -7.81
N VAL A 52 7.85 14.40 -6.51
CA VAL A 52 6.81 14.25 -5.48
C VAL A 52 6.93 15.37 -4.46
N ARG A 53 5.79 15.74 -3.88
CA ARG A 53 5.69 16.64 -2.74
C ARG A 53 6.20 15.91 -1.50
N ARG A 54 7.04 16.58 -0.72
CA ARG A 54 7.46 16.07 0.59
C ARG A 54 6.25 16.10 1.53
N LEU A 55 5.83 14.94 2.01
CA LEU A 55 4.74 14.78 2.98
C LEU A 55 5.30 14.21 4.30
N LYS A 56 4.52 14.36 5.39
CA LYS A 56 4.78 13.66 6.64
C LYS A 56 4.12 12.27 6.55
N PRO A 57 4.90 11.16 6.47
CA PRO A 57 4.32 9.83 6.40
C PRO A 57 3.64 9.48 7.73
N LEU A 58 2.60 8.64 7.66
CA LEU A 58 2.00 8.04 8.84
C LEU A 58 2.93 6.94 9.39
N PRO A 59 3.00 6.75 10.72
CA PRO A 59 3.88 5.76 11.37
C PRO A 59 3.33 4.31 11.29
N VAL A 60 2.55 3.98 10.27
CA VAL A 60 1.92 2.67 10.08
C VAL A 60 1.97 2.25 8.61
N GLU A 61 1.90 0.95 8.36
CA GLU A 61 1.64 0.41 7.03
C GLU A 61 0.14 0.06 6.91
N ALA A 62 -0.50 0.64 5.89
CA ALA A 62 -1.92 0.47 5.61
C ALA A 62 -2.14 -0.74 4.69
N ILE A 63 -2.07 -1.95 5.25
CA ILE A 63 -2.14 -3.19 4.47
C ILE A 63 -3.58 -3.67 4.37
N VAL A 64 -4.01 -3.99 3.14
CA VAL A 64 -5.31 -4.65 2.86
C VAL A 64 -5.07 -6.01 2.22
N ARG A 65 -5.87 -7.00 2.63
CA ARG A 65 -5.79 -8.38 2.13
C ARG A 65 -7.15 -8.84 1.65
N GLY A 66 -7.24 -9.26 0.38
CA GLY A 66 -8.37 -10.05 -0.11
C GLY A 66 -8.06 -11.54 -0.26
N TYR A 67 -6.81 -11.95 -0.03
CA TYR A 67 -6.36 -13.34 -0.06
C TYR A 67 -5.44 -13.62 1.12
N LEU A 68 -5.51 -14.85 1.66
CA LEU A 68 -4.76 -15.25 2.83
C LEU A 68 -3.40 -15.85 2.44
N ILE A 69 -2.35 -15.01 2.47
CA ILE A 69 -0.98 -15.38 2.11
C ILE A 69 0.06 -14.68 3.01
N GLY A 70 1.31 -15.12 2.91
CA GLY A 70 2.45 -14.47 3.54
C GLY A 70 2.38 -14.51 5.07
N SER A 71 2.71 -13.41 5.75
CA SER A 71 2.59 -13.30 7.21
C SER A 71 1.17 -13.54 7.72
N GLY A 72 0.15 -13.11 6.96
CA GLY A 72 -1.25 -13.36 7.33
C GLY A 72 -1.61 -14.85 7.39
N TRP A 73 -1.07 -15.67 6.49
CA TRP A 73 -1.25 -17.12 6.54
C TRP A 73 -0.58 -17.73 7.77
N LYS A 74 0.62 -17.27 8.14
CA LYS A 74 1.33 -17.77 9.33
C LYS A 74 0.55 -17.48 10.61
N ASP A 75 0.02 -16.27 10.76
CA ASP A 75 -0.77 -15.88 11.94
C ASP A 75 -2.07 -16.68 12.03
N TYR A 76 -2.73 -16.90 10.89
CA TYR A 76 -3.93 -17.73 10.82
C TYR A 76 -3.67 -19.19 11.20
N GLN A 77 -2.57 -19.79 10.73
CA GLN A 77 -2.21 -21.15 11.13
C GLN A 77 -1.95 -21.29 12.63
N GLN A 78 -1.45 -20.23 13.29
CA GLN A 78 -1.14 -20.25 14.71
C GLN A 78 -2.36 -20.01 15.60
N SER A 79 -3.27 -19.12 15.19
CA SER A 79 -4.32 -18.59 16.06
C SER A 79 -5.74 -18.60 15.47
N GLY A 80 -5.89 -18.89 14.17
CA GLY A 80 -7.14 -18.66 13.43
C GLY A 80 -7.50 -17.18 13.23
N SER A 81 -6.62 -16.26 13.63
CA SER A 81 -6.87 -14.81 13.60
C SER A 81 -5.71 -14.04 12.97
N LEU A 82 -5.96 -12.80 12.57
CA LEU A 82 -4.95 -11.88 12.06
C LEU A 82 -5.28 -10.45 12.51
N CYS A 83 -4.32 -9.77 13.13
CA CYS A 83 -4.50 -8.40 13.64
C CYS A 83 -5.74 -8.24 14.56
N GLY A 84 -6.08 -9.29 15.32
CA GLY A 84 -7.27 -9.33 16.18
C GLY A 84 -8.60 -9.61 15.45
N ILE A 85 -8.55 -9.93 14.16
CA ILE A 85 -9.71 -10.32 13.34
C ILE A 85 -9.76 -11.84 13.28
N GLU A 86 -10.81 -12.45 13.82
CA GLU A 86 -11.07 -13.89 13.66
C GLU A 86 -11.45 -14.19 12.21
N LEU A 87 -10.80 -15.20 11.62
CA LEU A 87 -11.07 -15.63 10.25
C LEU A 87 -11.87 -16.95 10.25
N PRO A 88 -12.67 -17.20 9.21
CA PRO A 88 -13.39 -18.47 9.06
C PRO A 88 -12.47 -19.68 9.23
N PRO A 89 -12.92 -20.77 9.88
CA PRO A 89 -12.13 -21.98 9.98
C PRO A 89 -11.98 -22.67 8.62
N GLY A 90 -10.89 -23.40 8.43
CA GLY A 90 -10.66 -24.24 7.25
C GLY A 90 -10.17 -23.52 5.99
N LEU A 91 -9.76 -22.25 6.10
CA LEU A 91 -9.16 -21.53 4.97
C LEU A 91 -7.83 -22.18 4.56
N GLN A 92 -7.56 -22.17 3.26
CA GLN A 92 -6.34 -22.68 2.66
C GLN A 92 -5.36 -21.56 2.28
N LEU A 93 -4.10 -21.92 2.04
CA LEU A 93 -3.09 -21.00 1.55
C LEU A 93 -3.52 -20.40 0.21
N ALA A 94 -3.44 -19.06 0.11
CA ALA A 94 -3.88 -18.28 -1.05
C ALA A 94 -5.37 -18.34 -1.35
N GLU A 95 -6.20 -18.78 -0.40
CA GLU A 95 -7.64 -18.71 -0.52
C GLU A 95 -8.12 -17.25 -0.46
N ARG A 96 -9.16 -16.96 -1.25
CA ARG A 96 -9.83 -15.66 -1.24
C ARG A 96 -10.64 -15.51 0.05
N LEU A 97 -10.47 -14.39 0.72
CA LEU A 97 -11.25 -14.06 1.91
C LEU A 97 -12.69 -13.68 1.53
N PRO A 98 -13.69 -13.91 2.41
CA PRO A 98 -15.07 -13.51 2.15
C PRO A 98 -15.24 -12.02 1.87
N ALA A 99 -14.43 -11.19 2.53
CA ALA A 99 -14.30 -9.76 2.30
C ALA A 99 -12.84 -9.34 2.47
N ALA A 100 -12.44 -8.27 1.79
CA ALA A 100 -11.12 -7.67 2.01
C ALA A 100 -11.03 -7.13 3.44
N ILE A 101 -9.93 -7.40 4.12
CA ILE A 101 -9.69 -6.98 5.50
C ILE A 101 -8.50 -6.02 5.59
N PHE A 102 -8.59 -5.07 6.52
CA PHE A 102 -7.52 -4.14 6.84
C PHE A 102 -6.68 -4.69 8.00
N THR A 103 -5.38 -4.88 7.77
CA THR A 103 -4.47 -5.57 8.69
C THR A 103 -3.22 -4.72 8.91
N PRO A 104 -3.30 -3.65 9.71
CA PRO A 104 -2.21 -2.68 9.81
C PRO A 104 -0.98 -3.29 10.49
N SER A 105 0.18 -2.71 10.19
CA SER A 105 1.40 -2.97 10.95
C SER A 105 2.06 -1.67 11.40
N THR A 106 2.90 -1.74 12.43
CA THR A 106 3.83 -0.65 12.72
C THR A 106 4.78 -0.46 11.54
N LYS A 107 5.27 0.76 11.36
CA LYS A 107 6.38 1.05 10.45
C LYS A 107 7.67 1.01 11.24
N ALA A 108 8.49 -0.02 11.05
CA ALA A 108 9.76 -0.13 11.75
C ALA A 108 10.80 0.88 11.23
N GLU A 109 11.75 1.27 12.09
CA GLU A 109 12.94 2.00 11.64
C GLU A 109 13.83 1.11 10.74
N VAL A 110 14.74 1.73 10.02
CA VAL A 110 15.61 1.05 9.04
C VAL A 110 16.35 -0.12 9.70
N GLY A 111 16.08 -1.34 9.23
CA GLY A 111 16.67 -2.59 9.74
C GLY A 111 15.79 -3.40 10.69
N GLY A 112 14.63 -2.87 11.10
CA GLY A 112 13.62 -3.62 11.85
C GLY A 112 12.61 -4.37 10.97
N HIS A 113 11.76 -5.17 11.60
CA HIS A 113 10.61 -5.81 10.96
C HIS A 113 9.31 -5.13 11.39
N ASP A 114 8.44 -4.87 10.43
CA ASP A 114 7.08 -4.39 10.70
C ASP A 114 6.30 -5.43 11.51
N ILE A 115 5.58 -4.97 12.52
CA ILE A 115 4.82 -5.84 13.43
C ILE A 115 3.34 -5.61 13.19
N ASN A 116 2.59 -6.68 12.90
CA ASN A 116 1.13 -6.63 12.81
C ASN A 116 0.54 -6.08 14.11
N ILE A 117 -0.36 -5.09 13.99
CA ILE A 117 -1.07 -4.49 15.12
C ILE A 117 -2.57 -4.57 14.88
N SER A 118 -3.35 -4.56 15.96
CA SER A 118 -4.80 -4.46 15.85
C SER A 118 -5.21 -3.05 15.41
N PHE A 119 -6.42 -2.94 14.85
CA PHE A 119 -6.98 -1.65 14.50
C PHE A 119 -7.17 -0.74 15.73
N GLU A 120 -7.46 -1.33 16.91
CA GLU A 120 -7.51 -0.60 18.17
C GLU A 120 -6.16 0.02 18.56
N GLN A 121 -5.06 -0.73 18.40
CA GLN A 121 -3.71 -0.20 18.64
C GLN A 121 -3.37 0.93 17.67
N MET A 122 -3.75 0.82 16.39
CA MET A 122 -3.57 1.90 15.41
C MET A 122 -4.38 3.16 15.79
N LYS A 123 -5.62 3.01 16.27
CA LYS A 123 -6.43 4.13 16.76
C LYS A 123 -5.79 4.86 17.94
N GLN A 124 -5.16 4.12 18.86
CA GLN A 124 -4.42 4.73 19.97
C GLN A 124 -3.23 5.58 19.50
N GLN A 125 -2.60 5.20 18.38
CA GLN A 125 -1.43 5.91 17.84
C GLN A 125 -1.81 7.13 16.97
N LEU A 126 -2.84 6.99 16.12
CA LEU A 126 -3.20 8.03 15.13
C LEU A 126 -4.39 8.90 15.56
N GLY A 127 -5.14 8.48 16.57
CA GLY A 127 -6.49 8.96 16.84
C GLY A 127 -7.54 8.27 15.96
N THR A 128 -8.76 8.13 16.51
CA THR A 128 -9.85 7.37 15.89
C THR A 128 -10.21 7.86 14.49
N ALA A 129 -10.45 9.16 14.33
CA ALA A 129 -10.90 9.71 13.04
C ALA A 129 -9.91 9.47 11.90
N LEU A 130 -8.61 9.68 12.15
CA LEU A 130 -7.58 9.45 11.14
C LEU A 130 -7.40 7.96 10.84
N ALA A 131 -7.44 7.10 11.86
CA ALA A 131 -7.32 5.66 11.66
C ALA A 131 -8.49 5.09 10.84
N GLU A 132 -9.71 5.53 11.09
CA GLU A 132 -10.90 5.17 10.31
C GLU A 132 -10.78 5.64 8.86
N GLN A 133 -10.38 6.89 8.64
CA GLN A 133 -10.13 7.39 7.29
C GLN A 133 -9.09 6.55 6.54
N VAL A 134 -7.97 6.20 7.19
CA VAL A 134 -6.93 5.36 6.57
C VAL A 134 -7.48 3.98 6.20
N ARG A 135 -8.22 3.34 7.11
CA ARG A 135 -8.84 2.03 6.86
C ARG A 135 -9.78 2.09 5.66
N ASP A 136 -10.71 3.04 5.68
CA ASP A 136 -11.80 3.12 4.70
C ASP A 136 -11.29 3.49 3.31
N VAL A 137 -10.34 4.44 3.22
CA VAL A 137 -9.65 4.77 1.97
C VAL A 137 -8.85 3.57 1.46
N SER A 138 -8.10 2.89 2.33
CA SER A 138 -7.27 1.74 1.90
C SER A 138 -8.12 0.60 1.35
N LEU A 139 -9.24 0.28 2.01
CA LEU A 139 -10.20 -0.73 1.54
C LEU A 139 -10.79 -0.32 0.18
N THR A 140 -11.16 0.95 0.01
CA THR A 140 -11.70 1.48 -1.26
C THR A 140 -10.68 1.37 -2.39
N LEU A 141 -9.43 1.82 -2.16
CA LEU A 141 -8.34 1.73 -3.12
C LEU A 141 -8.06 0.28 -3.52
N TYR A 142 -7.99 -0.63 -2.54
CA TYR A 142 -7.78 -2.06 -2.79
C TYR A 142 -8.91 -2.65 -3.63
N GLN A 143 -10.16 -2.39 -3.26
CA GLN A 143 -11.32 -2.97 -3.94
C GLN A 143 -11.36 -2.55 -5.41
N GLN A 144 -11.24 -1.25 -5.70
CA GLN A 144 -11.24 -0.74 -7.09
C GLN A 144 -10.06 -1.27 -7.90
N ALA A 145 -8.87 -1.36 -7.29
CA ALA A 145 -7.68 -1.87 -7.96
C ALA A 145 -7.78 -3.39 -8.23
N ALA A 146 -8.25 -4.16 -7.25
CA ALA A 146 -8.43 -5.60 -7.38
C ALA A 146 -9.50 -5.95 -8.42
N GLU A 147 -10.63 -5.25 -8.42
CA GLU A 147 -11.69 -5.41 -9.43
C GLU A 147 -11.17 -5.15 -10.85
N TYR A 148 -10.43 -4.06 -11.05
CA TYR A 148 -9.83 -3.77 -12.35
C TYR A 148 -8.81 -4.84 -12.78
N ALA A 149 -7.95 -5.26 -11.86
CA ALA A 149 -6.89 -6.23 -12.15
C ALA A 149 -7.46 -7.63 -12.47
N LEU A 150 -8.54 -8.04 -11.80
CA LEU A 150 -9.20 -9.33 -12.04
C LEU A 150 -9.85 -9.45 -13.43
N GLN A 151 -10.10 -8.32 -14.11
CA GLN A 151 -10.71 -8.29 -15.45
C GLN A 151 -9.68 -8.35 -16.60
N ARG A 152 -8.39 -8.49 -16.30
CA ARG A 152 -7.28 -8.43 -17.27
C ARG A 152 -6.45 -9.70 -17.23
#